data_AF-A0A3G9JEQ0-F1
#
_entry.id   AF-A0A3G9JEQ0-F1
#
_cell.length_a   1.000
_cell.length_b   1.000
_cell.length_c   1.000
_cell.angle_alpha   90.00
_cell.angle_beta   90.00
_cell.angle_gamma   90.00
#
_symmetry.space_group_name_H-M   'P 1'
#
loop_
_entity.id
_entity.type
_entity.pdbx_description
1 polymer ?
#
loop_
_entity_poly.entity_id
_entity_poly.type
_entity_poly.pdbx_seq_one_letter_code
_entity_poly.pdbx_strand_id
1 'polypeptide(L)'
;MKRLDEWRSLSHSVLLNPQYWHDISQRYMESAAIFFNHGMYKQCQSVAEMAVNAMLKAYYLKVNGILPKLPQRPDVWISHVHLLTDVNVGSDLLINVLGLQCHSFEQEITRVPSKERVRICFEQIDLFLSHLSPKVVDGSSALYCSVIK
;
A
#
# COMPACT_ATOMS: atom_id res chain seq x y z
N MET A 1 -6.09 -1.63 36.05
CA MET A 1 -6.40 -2.52 34.91
C MET A 1 -7.37 -1.92 33.90
N LYS A 2 -8.51 -1.31 34.29
CA LYS A 2 -9.50 -0.73 33.34
C LYS A 2 -8.95 0.18 32.21
N ARG A 3 -8.00 1.07 32.49
CA ARG A 3 -7.43 1.96 31.45
C ARG A 3 -6.69 1.18 30.35
N LEU A 4 -5.93 0.13 30.68
CA LEU A 4 -5.17 -0.64 29.68
C LEU A 4 -6.08 -1.35 28.67
N ASP A 5 -7.26 -1.78 29.10
CA ASP A 5 -8.24 -2.42 28.23
C ASP A 5 -8.99 -1.39 27.35
N GLU A 6 -9.23 -0.17 27.86
CA GLU A 6 -9.76 0.95 27.07
C GLU A 6 -8.78 1.41 25.98
N TRP A 7 -7.47 1.52 26.29
CA TRP A 7 -6.44 1.85 25.29
C TRP A 7 -6.30 0.74 24.23
N ARG A 8 -6.39 -0.54 24.64
CA ARG A 8 -6.39 -1.67 23.69
C ARG A 8 -7.63 -1.66 22.79
N SER A 9 -8.81 -1.40 23.36
CA SER A 9 -10.08 -1.24 22.64
C SER A 9 -10.02 -0.11 21.59
N LEU A 10 -9.57 1.08 21.99
CA LEU A 10 -9.38 2.24 21.11
C LEU A 10 -8.34 1.98 20.01
N SER A 11 -7.22 1.32 20.36
CA SER A 11 -6.21 0.95 19.36
C SER A 11 -6.75 -0.06 18.34
N HIS A 12 -7.63 -0.97 18.75
CA HIS A 12 -8.27 -1.94 17.87
C HIS A 12 -9.31 -1.28 16.95
N SER A 13 -10.10 -0.35 17.47
CA SER A 13 -11.13 0.35 16.68
C SER A 13 -10.51 1.24 15.60
N VAL A 14 -9.35 1.85 15.86
CA VAL A 14 -8.61 2.64 14.86
C VAL A 14 -8.05 1.73 13.75
N LEU A 15 -7.54 0.54 14.10
CA LEU A 15 -7.00 -0.41 13.12
C LEU A 15 -8.07 -1.08 12.25
N LEU A 16 -9.35 -1.00 12.64
CA LEU A 16 -10.48 -1.45 11.83
C LEU A 16 -11.10 -0.32 10.98
N ASN A 17 -10.55 0.89 11.02
CA ASN A 17 -11.01 2.01 10.21
C ASN A 17 -10.31 2.00 8.83
N PRO A 18 -11.04 1.85 7.71
CA PRO A 18 -10.47 1.97 6.36
C PRO A 18 -9.74 3.30 6.13
N GLN A 19 -10.27 4.42 6.63
CA GLN A 19 -9.67 5.74 6.47
C GLN A 19 -8.27 5.80 7.08
N TYR A 20 -8.08 5.20 8.26
CA TYR A 20 -6.78 5.19 8.93
C TYR A 20 -5.72 4.55 8.04
N TRP A 21 -6.03 3.41 7.41
CA TRP A 21 -5.09 2.73 6.53
C TRP A 21 -4.88 3.46 5.19
N HIS A 22 -5.91 4.14 4.68
CA HIS A 22 -5.79 5.03 3.52
C HIS A 22 -4.83 6.19 3.80
N ASP A 23 -4.99 6.90 4.92
CA ASP A 23 -4.11 8.01 5.31
C ASP A 23 -2.66 7.53 5.52
N ILE A 24 -2.49 6.35 6.10
CA ILE A 24 -1.17 5.72 6.27
C ILE A 24 -0.53 5.40 4.91
N SER A 25 -1.32 4.94 3.93
CA SER A 25 -0.84 4.70 2.57
C SER A 25 -0.30 5.98 1.92
N GLN A 26 -1.07 7.08 2.00
CA GLN A 26 -0.66 8.39 1.49
C GLN A 26 0.66 8.86 2.12
N ARG A 27 0.80 8.77 3.45
CA ARG A 27 2.02 9.18 4.17
C ARG A 27 3.25 8.35 3.78
N TYR A 28 3.06 7.05 3.51
CA TYR A 28 4.15 6.23 3.00
C TYR A 28 4.57 6.67 1.59
N MET A 29 3.63 7.02 0.72
CA MET A 29 3.98 7.52 -0.63
C MET A 29 4.71 8.85 -0.59
N GLU A 30 4.30 9.77 0.28
CA GLU A 30 5.03 11.02 0.54
C GLU A 30 6.47 10.73 1.02
N SER A 31 6.62 9.76 1.93
CA SER A 31 7.93 9.34 2.43
C SER A 31 8.79 8.68 1.34
N ALA A 32 8.19 7.84 0.49
CA ALA A 32 8.86 7.21 -0.64
C ALA A 32 9.35 8.24 -1.67
N ALA A 33 8.55 9.29 -1.94
CA ALA A 33 8.96 10.39 -2.80
C ALA A 33 10.19 11.13 -2.26
N ILE A 34 10.25 11.35 -0.94
CA ILE A 34 11.43 11.92 -0.27
C ILE A 34 12.66 11.03 -0.52
N PHE A 35 12.56 9.73 -0.30
CA PHE A 35 13.67 8.80 -0.54
C PHE A 35 14.11 8.78 -2.01
N PHE A 36 13.17 8.78 -2.95
CA PHE A 36 13.46 8.85 -4.38
C PHE A 36 14.28 10.09 -4.73
N ASN A 37 13.86 11.26 -4.25
CA ASN A 37 14.52 12.54 -4.52
C ASN A 37 15.94 12.63 -3.94
N HIS A 38 16.21 11.90 -2.86
CA HIS A 38 17.55 11.82 -2.25
C HIS A 38 18.41 10.68 -2.82
N GLY A 39 17.96 9.97 -3.86
CA GLY A 39 18.69 8.85 -4.45
C GLY A 39 18.70 7.57 -3.60
N MET A 40 17.86 7.51 -2.55
CA MET A 40 17.74 6.37 -1.63
C MET A 40 16.75 5.34 -2.19
N TYR A 41 17.09 4.74 -3.33
CA TYR A 41 16.17 3.93 -4.13
C TYR A 41 15.68 2.65 -3.44
N LYS A 42 16.51 1.99 -2.62
CA LYS A 42 16.10 0.82 -1.84
C LYS A 42 15.04 1.17 -0.80
N GLN A 43 15.23 2.29 -0.10
CA GLN A 43 14.28 2.79 0.90
C GLN A 43 13.00 3.27 0.24
N CYS A 44 13.11 3.98 -0.90
CA CYS A 44 11.96 4.34 -1.72
C CYS A 44 11.08 3.13 -2.03
N GLN A 45 11.69 2.06 -2.54
CA GLN A 45 10.97 0.84 -2.90
C GLN A 45 10.30 0.20 -1.68
N SER A 46 11.04 -0.01 -0.59
CA SER A 46 10.50 -0.62 0.64
C SER A 46 9.33 0.17 1.21
N VAL A 47 9.38 1.50 1.17
CA VAL A 47 8.34 2.36 1.72
C VAL A 47 7.13 2.43 0.78
N ALA A 48 7.33 2.41 -0.53
CA ALA A 48 6.24 2.31 -1.49
C ALA A 48 5.49 0.97 -1.36
N GLU A 49 6.19 -0.14 -1.07
CA GLU A 49 5.55 -1.43 -0.74
C GLU A 49 4.70 -1.34 0.54
N MET A 50 5.16 -0.60 1.56
CA MET A 50 4.34 -0.35 2.76
C MET A 50 3.07 0.46 2.43
N ALA A 51 3.15 1.40 1.49
CA ALA A 51 1.99 2.16 1.02
C ALA A 51 0.94 1.26 0.36
N VAL A 52 1.37 0.38 -0.54
CA VAL A 52 0.51 -0.63 -1.19
C VAL A 52 -0.18 -1.49 -0.14
N ASN A 53 0.58 -2.02 0.82
CA ASN A 53 0.04 -2.85 1.89
C ASN A 53 -1.02 -2.14 2.74
N ALA A 54 -0.79 -0.87 3.07
CA ALA A 54 -1.75 -0.07 3.81
C ALA A 54 -3.05 0.12 2.99
N MET A 55 -2.95 0.46 1.71
CA MET A 55 -4.15 0.65 0.88
C MET A 55 -4.93 -0.65 0.66
N LEU A 56 -4.26 -1.78 0.48
CA LEU A 56 -4.91 -3.09 0.36
C LEU A 56 -5.67 -3.47 1.63
N LYS A 57 -5.09 -3.18 2.82
CA LYS A 57 -5.79 -3.35 4.10
C LYS A 57 -7.01 -2.45 4.19
N ALA A 58 -6.89 -1.19 3.78
CA ALA A 58 -7.98 -0.23 3.75
C ALA A 58 -9.13 -0.72 2.87
N TYR A 59 -8.81 -1.17 1.66
CA TYR A 59 -9.77 -1.73 0.72
C TYR A 59 -10.44 -3.00 1.24
N TYR A 60 -9.67 -3.92 1.80
CA TYR A 60 -10.21 -5.15 2.35
C TYR A 60 -11.14 -4.89 3.54
N LEU A 61 -10.79 -3.95 4.43
CA LEU A 61 -11.68 -3.53 5.51
C LEU A 61 -12.96 -2.90 4.98
N LYS A 62 -12.89 -2.09 3.92
CA LYS A 62 -14.07 -1.50 3.30
C LYS A 62 -15.03 -2.55 2.75
N VAL A 63 -14.50 -3.61 2.13
CA VAL A 63 -15.30 -4.69 1.53
C VAL A 63 -15.80 -5.72 2.56
N ASN A 64 -14.93 -6.14 3.49
CA ASN A 64 -15.21 -7.28 4.38
C ASN A 64 -15.50 -6.88 5.83
N GLY A 65 -15.26 -5.61 6.22
CA GLY A 65 -15.47 -5.10 7.58
C GLY A 65 -14.47 -5.59 8.64
N ILE A 66 -13.60 -6.55 8.31
CA ILE A 66 -12.60 -7.13 9.21
C ILE A 66 -11.26 -7.33 8.49
N LEU A 67 -10.15 -7.29 9.24
CA LEU A 67 -8.85 -7.72 8.71
C LEU A 67 -8.63 -9.23 8.96
N PRO A 68 -7.90 -9.93 8.07
CA PRO A 68 -7.43 -11.28 8.32
C PRO A 68 -6.55 -11.33 9.57
N LYS A 69 -6.68 -12.39 10.36
CA LYS A 69 -5.94 -12.58 11.63
C LYS A 69 -4.45 -12.85 11.45
N LEU A 70 -4.01 -13.21 10.25
CA LEU A 70 -2.62 -13.48 9.93
C LEU A 70 -2.06 -12.37 9.03
N PRO A 71 -0.80 -11.95 9.22
CA PRO A 71 -0.13 -11.08 8.27
C PRO A 71 -0.08 -11.79 6.93
N GLN A 72 -0.98 -11.44 6.03
CA GLN A 72 -0.96 -11.96 4.69
C GLN A 72 0.16 -11.27 3.92
N ARG A 73 0.93 -12.07 3.20
CA ARG A 73 1.91 -11.54 2.26
C ARG A 73 1.16 -10.74 1.17
N PRO A 74 1.78 -9.72 0.56
CA PRO A 74 1.04 -8.79 -0.30
C PRO A 74 0.49 -9.45 -1.57
N ASP A 75 1.11 -10.51 -2.06
CA ASP A 75 0.57 -11.44 -3.07
C ASP A 75 -0.80 -12.05 -2.70
N VAL A 76 -1.00 -12.41 -1.43
CA VAL A 76 -2.28 -12.96 -0.94
C VAL A 76 -3.35 -11.87 -0.83
N TRP A 77 -2.98 -10.66 -0.42
CA TRP A 77 -3.88 -9.50 -0.42
C TRP A 77 -4.32 -9.15 -1.83
N ILE A 78 -3.36 -9.10 -2.75
CA ILE A 78 -3.56 -8.79 -4.16
C ILE A 78 -4.49 -9.80 -4.83
N SER A 79 -4.29 -11.09 -4.58
CA SER A 79 -5.16 -12.15 -5.09
C SER A 79 -6.60 -12.03 -4.57
N HIS A 80 -6.76 -11.68 -3.29
CA HIS A 80 -8.08 -11.41 -2.72
C HIS A 80 -8.73 -10.16 -3.29
N VAL A 81 -7.98 -9.08 -3.49
CA VAL A 81 -8.51 -7.86 -4.12
C VAL A 81 -8.96 -8.17 -5.54
N HIS A 82 -8.17 -8.89 -6.34
CA HIS A 82 -8.56 -9.30 -7.69
C HIS A 82 -9.84 -10.17 -7.71
N LEU A 83 -10.02 -11.05 -6.72
CA LEU A 83 -11.24 -11.88 -6.59
C LEU A 83 -12.46 -11.08 -6.12
N LEU A 84 -12.25 -10.04 -5.30
CA LEU A 84 -13.31 -9.24 -4.69
C LEU A 84 -13.71 -8.04 -5.53
N THR A 85 -12.93 -7.70 -6.55
CA THR A 85 -13.17 -6.55 -7.40
C THR A 85 -13.46 -6.98 -8.83
N ASP A 86 -14.52 -6.45 -9.43
CA ASP A 86 -14.67 -6.39 -10.90
C ASP A 86 -13.72 -5.33 -11.52
N VAL A 87 -12.67 -4.99 -10.77
CA VAL A 87 -11.71 -3.97 -11.14
C VAL A 87 -10.66 -4.69 -11.95
N ASN A 88 -10.68 -4.41 -13.25
CA ASN A 88 -9.57 -4.63 -14.16
C ASN A 88 -8.41 -3.69 -13.75
N VAL A 89 -7.87 -3.88 -12.53
CA VAL A 89 -6.55 -3.36 -12.17
C VAL A 89 -5.66 -4.14 -13.08
N GLY A 90 -5.31 -3.55 -14.24
CA GLY A 90 -4.69 -4.26 -15.34
C GLY A 90 -3.67 -5.26 -14.80
N SER A 91 -3.82 -6.53 -15.17
CA SER A 91 -2.99 -7.65 -14.72
C SER A 91 -1.50 -7.28 -14.67
N ASP A 92 -1.06 -6.41 -15.57
CA ASP A 92 0.31 -5.88 -15.67
C ASP A 92 0.71 -4.96 -14.50
N LEU A 93 -0.19 -4.11 -13.99
CA LEU A 93 0.04 -3.25 -12.83
C LEU A 93 0.17 -4.10 -11.56
N LEU A 94 -0.66 -5.13 -11.46
CA LEU A 94 -0.63 -6.12 -10.40
C LEU A 94 0.66 -6.96 -10.47
N ILE A 95 1.03 -7.42 -11.66
CA ILE A 95 2.28 -8.16 -11.93
C ILE A 95 3.51 -7.31 -11.63
N ASN A 96 3.49 -6.00 -11.91
CA ASN A 96 4.61 -5.11 -11.59
C ASN A 96 4.73 -4.85 -10.08
N VAL A 97 3.60 -4.68 -9.37
CA VAL A 97 3.57 -4.58 -7.91
C VAL A 97 3.97 -5.89 -7.24
N LEU A 98 3.66 -7.04 -7.83
CA LEU A 98 4.14 -8.35 -7.38
C LEU A 98 5.62 -8.58 -7.75
N GLY A 99 6.07 -8.05 -8.90
CA GLY A 99 7.44 -8.11 -9.39
C GLY A 99 8.43 -7.34 -8.52
N LEU A 100 7.97 -6.28 -7.85
CA LEU A 100 8.68 -5.61 -6.74
C LEU A 100 9.09 -6.61 -5.65
N GLN A 101 8.18 -7.51 -5.29
CA GLN A 101 8.36 -8.44 -4.17
C GLN A 101 9.27 -9.61 -4.54
N CYS A 102 9.08 -10.19 -5.74
CA CYS A 102 9.86 -11.33 -6.21
C CYS A 102 11.35 -11.01 -6.41
N HIS A 103 11.72 -9.76 -6.70
CA HIS A 103 13.14 -9.37 -6.81
C HIS A 103 13.77 -8.87 -5.51
N SER A 104 12.97 -8.63 -4.47
CA SER A 104 13.44 -8.02 -3.22
C SER A 104 14.06 -8.99 -2.21
N PHE A 105 13.78 -10.30 -2.26
CA PHE A 105 14.13 -11.17 -1.12
C PHE A 105 15.30 -12.15 -1.30
N GLU A 106 15.63 -12.63 -2.51
CA GLU A 106 16.65 -13.71 -2.59
C GLU A 106 17.75 -13.55 -3.66
N GLN A 107 17.63 -12.65 -4.65
CA GLN A 107 18.62 -12.63 -5.76
C GLN A 107 19.36 -11.29 -6.02
N GLU A 108 18.93 -10.14 -5.47
CA GLU A 108 19.58 -8.84 -5.73
C GLU A 108 20.09 -8.10 -4.48
N ILE A 109 20.49 -8.81 -3.42
CA ILE A 109 21.11 -8.15 -2.22
C ILE A 109 22.32 -7.28 -2.61
N THR A 110 23.00 -7.60 -3.72
CA THR A 110 24.22 -6.93 -4.20
C THR A 110 24.00 -5.80 -5.22
N ARG A 111 22.82 -5.64 -5.83
CA ARG A 111 22.59 -4.59 -6.85
C ARG A 111 21.73 -3.46 -6.30
N VAL A 112 22.23 -2.24 -6.42
CA VAL A 112 21.43 -1.03 -6.19
C VAL A 112 20.49 -0.90 -7.39
N PRO A 113 19.16 -0.83 -7.18
CA PRO A 113 18.23 -0.67 -8.29
C PRO A 113 18.48 0.67 -9.00
N SER A 114 18.40 0.68 -10.33
CA SER A 114 18.62 1.91 -11.10
C SER A 114 17.51 2.93 -10.81
N LYS A 115 17.86 4.22 -10.85
CA LYS A 115 16.90 5.34 -10.70
C LYS A 115 15.68 5.15 -11.59
N GLU A 116 15.91 4.79 -12.85
CA GLU A 116 14.86 4.65 -13.85
C GLU A 116 13.90 3.50 -13.53
N ARG A 117 14.42 2.36 -13.07
CA ARG A 117 13.59 1.22 -12.65
C ARG A 117 12.73 1.59 -11.45
N VAL A 118 13.29 2.29 -10.47
CA VAL A 118 12.55 2.74 -9.29
C VAL A 118 11.52 3.81 -9.67
N ARG A 119 11.83 4.72 -10.61
CA ARG A 119 10.91 5.74 -11.13
C ARG A 119 9.66 5.11 -11.73
N ILE A 120 9.85 4.22 -12.71
CA ILE A 120 8.75 3.52 -13.40
C ILE A 120 7.88 2.80 -12.38
N CYS A 121 8.51 2.12 -11.43
CA CYS A 121 7.77 1.39 -10.43
C CYS A 121 7.00 2.31 -9.48
N PHE A 122 7.60 3.41 -9.07
CA PHE A 122 6.97 4.39 -8.20
C PHE A 122 5.75 5.04 -8.87
N GLU A 123 5.85 5.35 -10.16
CA GLU A 123 4.75 5.84 -11.01
C GLU A 123 3.59 4.84 -11.09
N GLN A 124 3.89 3.56 -11.26
CA GLN A 124 2.88 2.52 -11.30
C GLN A 124 2.16 2.33 -9.96
N ILE A 125 2.91 2.39 -8.84
CA ILE A 125 2.32 2.32 -7.50
C ILE A 125 1.40 3.53 -7.27
N ASP A 126 1.86 4.73 -7.61
CA ASP A 126 1.07 5.95 -7.42
C ASP A 126 -0.24 5.92 -8.22
N LEU A 127 -0.18 5.43 -9.47
CA LEU A 127 -1.36 5.21 -10.29
C LEU A 127 -2.31 4.16 -9.68
N PHE A 128 -1.76 3.03 -9.21
CA PHE A 128 -2.53 1.98 -8.55
C PHE A 128 -3.29 2.52 -7.32
N LEU A 129 -2.59 3.25 -6.45
CA LEU A 129 -3.15 3.81 -5.24
C LEU A 129 -4.20 4.88 -5.53
N SER A 130 -3.94 5.75 -6.51
CA SER A 130 -4.91 6.74 -7.00
C SER A 130 -6.19 6.09 -7.52
N HIS A 131 -6.08 4.94 -8.20
CA HIS A 131 -7.23 4.19 -8.71
C HIS A 131 -8.01 3.46 -7.60
N LEU A 132 -7.32 2.99 -6.56
CA LEU A 132 -7.94 2.25 -5.46
C LEU A 132 -8.57 3.19 -4.42
N SER A 133 -8.01 4.37 -4.22
CA SER A 133 -8.43 5.35 -3.23
C SER A 133 -9.93 5.66 -3.23
N PRO A 134 -10.58 6.04 -4.36
CA PRO A 134 -12.01 6.36 -4.39
C PRO A 134 -12.93 5.20 -4.00
N LYS A 135 -12.41 3.96 -3.97
CA LYS A 135 -13.17 2.77 -3.57
C LYS A 135 -13.06 2.48 -2.08
N VAL A 136 -12.12 3.14 -1.40
CA VAL A 136 -11.90 3.03 0.04
C VAL A 136 -12.60 4.16 0.78
N VAL A 137 -12.44 5.39 0.28
CA VAL A 137 -13.03 6.60 0.86
C VAL A 137 -14.35 6.94 0.19
N ASP A 138 -15.41 7.08 0.99
CA ASP A 138 -16.67 7.65 0.50
C ASP A 138 -16.42 9.11 0.11
N GLY A 139 -17.04 9.57 -0.98
CA GLY A 139 -16.68 10.77 -1.75
C GLY A 139 -16.66 12.14 -1.04
N SER A 140 -16.74 12.18 0.30
CA SER A 140 -16.52 13.36 1.13
C SER A 140 -15.15 13.39 1.83
N SER A 141 -14.35 12.32 1.76
CA SER A 141 -13.01 12.26 2.37
C SER A 141 -11.90 12.51 1.35
N ALA A 142 -10.75 12.99 1.83
CA ALA A 142 -9.63 13.44 1.01
C ALA A 142 -9.20 12.36 -0.01
N LEU A 143 -9.27 12.72 -1.29
CA LEU A 143 -8.77 11.86 -2.37
C LEU A 143 -7.26 11.71 -2.24
N TYR A 144 -6.76 10.51 -2.55
CA TYR A 144 -5.33 10.25 -2.65
C TYR A 144 -4.68 11.29 -3.57
N CYS A 145 -3.62 11.91 -3.08
CA CYS A 145 -2.91 12.96 -3.78
C CYS A 145 -1.66 12.35 -4.41
N SER A 146 -1.64 12.28 -5.74
CA SER A 146 -0.46 11.87 -6.50
C SER A 146 0.75 12.69 -6.07
N VAL A 147 1.82 11.99 -5.69
CA VAL A 147 3.06 12.61 -5.22
C VAL A 147 4.10 12.76 -6.33
N ILE A 148 3.77 12.31 -7.55
CA ILE A 148 4.61 12.38 -8.73
C ILE A 148 4.06 13.49 -9.62
N LYS A 149 4.89 14.50 -9.89
CA LYS A 149 4.56 15.64 -10.75
C LYS A 149 5.14 15.47 -12.14
#